data_AF-A0A1B7WIQ9-F1
#
_entry.id   AF-A0A1B7WIQ9-F1
#
_cell.length_a   1.000
_cell.length_b   1.000
_cell.length_c   1.000
_cell.angle_alpha   90.00
_cell.angle_beta   90.00
_cell.angle_gamma   90.00
#
_symmetry.space_group_name_H-M   'P 1'
#
loop_
_entity.id
_entity.type
_entity.pdbx_description
1 polymer ?
#
loop_
_entity_poly.entity_id
_entity_poly.type
_entity_poly.pdbx_seq_one_letter_code
_entity_poly.pdbx_strand_id
1 'polypeptide(L)'
;MNKILETFDIRNFLDRLTPKKGKNRYICPVCEGSLTVDIKTGKYQCWGEPDNKQHLKDIREAVNPLEDALKQAGIDNGRINYQQITPTKKPDPLPAPLPQNIELAKLPAPGAIPQKKHNSRGSQIIYTYSDTQYVIRYEFIEDGEQKKLTIPYHLDILGDS
;
A
#
# COMPACT_ATOMS: atom_id res chain seq x y z
N MET A 1 -24.10 -3.87 -21.01
CA MET A 1 -24.37 -4.42 -19.67
C MET A 1 -23.03 -4.85 -19.07
N ASN A 2 -22.58 -4.21 -17.99
CA ASN A 2 -21.34 -4.60 -17.32
C ASN A 2 -21.60 -5.90 -16.57
N LYS A 3 -21.08 -7.02 -17.08
CA LYS A 3 -21.16 -8.32 -16.40
C LYS A 3 -20.10 -8.33 -15.30
N ILE A 4 -20.55 -8.40 -14.06
CA ILE A 4 -19.68 -8.47 -12.87
C ILE A 4 -19.45 -9.95 -12.59
N LEU A 5 -18.19 -10.38 -12.50
CA LEU A 5 -17.87 -11.71 -11.99
C LEU A 5 -18.04 -11.71 -10.47
N GLU A 6 -18.86 -12.62 -9.97
CA GLU A 6 -19.02 -12.82 -8.52
C GLU A 6 -17.68 -13.25 -7.90
N THR A 7 -17.48 -12.87 -6.63
CA THR A 7 -16.27 -13.25 -5.89
C THR A 7 -16.24 -14.77 -5.72
N PHE A 8 -15.10 -15.39 -6.01
CA PHE A 8 -14.91 -16.83 -5.85
C PHE A 8 -15.15 -17.26 -4.39
N ASP A 9 -16.18 -18.07 -4.16
CA ASP A 9 -16.43 -18.77 -2.90
C ASP A 9 -16.30 -20.28 -3.11
N ILE A 10 -15.36 -20.89 -2.37
CA ILE A 10 -15.06 -22.33 -2.48
C ILE A 10 -16.24 -23.21 -2.05
N ARG A 11 -17.19 -22.67 -1.27
CA ARG A 11 -18.38 -23.42 -0.83
C ARG A 11 -19.27 -23.87 -1.98
N ASN A 12 -19.30 -23.12 -3.07
CA ASN A 12 -20.09 -23.45 -4.25
C ASN A 12 -19.49 -24.61 -5.05
N PHE A 13 -18.26 -25.02 -4.72
CA PHE A 13 -17.51 -26.04 -5.45
C PHE A 13 -17.10 -27.23 -4.57
N LEU A 14 -17.72 -27.39 -3.40
CA LEU A 14 -17.44 -28.52 -2.50
C LEU A 14 -17.74 -29.87 -3.15
N ASP A 15 -18.72 -29.93 -4.05
CA ASP A 15 -19.09 -31.16 -4.78
C ASP A 15 -17.99 -31.64 -5.73
N ARG A 16 -17.09 -30.74 -6.16
CA ARG A 16 -15.95 -31.08 -7.02
C ARG A 16 -14.73 -31.54 -6.22
N LEU A 17 -14.73 -31.34 -4.90
CA LEU A 17 -13.62 -31.71 -4.02
C LEU A 17 -13.87 -33.10 -3.42
N THR A 18 -12.81 -33.91 -3.39
CA THR A 18 -12.89 -35.24 -2.78
C THR A 18 -12.78 -35.12 -1.25
N PRO A 19 -13.81 -35.53 -0.49
CA PRO A 19 -13.78 -35.41 0.97
C PRO A 19 -12.77 -36.40 1.57
N LYS A 20 -11.99 -35.92 2.54
CA LYS A 20 -11.04 -36.72 3.31
C LYS A 20 -11.65 -37.07 4.68
N LYS A 21 -11.09 -38.05 5.39
CA LYS A 21 -11.50 -38.37 6.77
C LYS A 21 -11.35 -37.12 7.68
N GLY A 22 -12.48 -36.54 8.07
CA GLY A 22 -12.57 -35.40 8.99
C GLY A 22 -13.58 -34.35 8.54
N LYS A 23 -14.13 -33.58 9.49
CA LYS A 23 -15.08 -32.50 9.17
C LYS A 23 -14.38 -31.40 8.37
N ASN A 24 -14.96 -31.03 7.23
CA ASN A 24 -14.52 -29.97 6.33
C ASN A 24 -13.07 -30.12 5.83
N ARG A 25 -12.61 -31.36 5.72
CA ARG A 25 -11.31 -31.72 5.16
C ARG A 25 -11.51 -32.38 3.81
N TYR A 26 -10.77 -31.91 2.83
CA TYR A 26 -10.77 -32.39 1.46
C TYR A 26 -9.35 -32.75 1.05
N ILE A 27 -9.21 -33.49 -0.04
CA ILE A 27 -7.92 -33.72 -0.67
C ILE A 27 -7.63 -32.50 -1.56
N CYS A 28 -6.41 -31.96 -1.47
CA CYS A 28 -6.01 -30.86 -2.33
C CYS A 28 -5.90 -31.37 -3.79
N PRO A 29 -6.56 -30.72 -4.76
CA PRO A 29 -6.52 -31.16 -6.16
C PRO A 29 -5.15 -30.94 -6.83
N VAL A 30 -4.25 -30.16 -6.23
CA VAL A 30 -2.95 -29.79 -6.81
C VAL A 30 -1.80 -30.61 -6.25
N CYS A 31 -1.75 -30.81 -4.93
CA CYS A 31 -0.64 -31.52 -4.26
C CYS A 31 -1.05 -32.80 -3.54
N GLU A 32 -2.31 -33.24 -3.69
CA GLU A 32 -2.89 -34.41 -2.99
C GLU A 32 -2.83 -34.34 -1.46
N GLY A 33 -2.41 -33.19 -0.92
CA GLY A 33 -2.31 -32.91 0.51
C GLY A 33 -3.68 -32.76 1.18
N SER A 34 -3.66 -32.39 2.47
CA SER A 34 -4.91 -32.09 3.18
C SER A 34 -5.32 -30.64 2.92
N LEU A 35 -6.50 -30.44 2.36
CA LEU A 35 -7.17 -29.14 2.23
C LEU A 35 -8.19 -29.01 3.36
N THR A 36 -8.20 -27.90 4.08
CA THR A 36 -9.25 -27.59 5.08
C THR A 36 -10.03 -26.39 4.61
N VAL A 37 -11.36 -26.47 4.67
CA VAL A 37 -12.26 -25.40 4.28
C VAL A 37 -13.09 -24.99 5.49
N ASP A 38 -13.17 -23.69 5.77
CA ASP A 38 -14.07 -23.15 6.77
C ASP A 38 -15.43 -22.82 6.12
N ILE A 39 -16.44 -23.64 6.40
CA ILE A 39 -17.81 -23.47 5.89
C ILE A 39 -18.43 -22.14 6.35
N LYS A 40 -17.98 -21.54 7.46
CA LYS A 40 -18.56 -20.27 7.95
C LYS A 40 -18.00 -19.06 7.24
N THR A 41 -16.72 -19.09 6.86
CA THR A 41 -16.02 -17.94 6.26
C THR A 41 -15.66 -18.11 4.80
N GLY A 42 -15.71 -19.33 4.23
CA GLY A 42 -15.31 -19.62 2.85
C GLY A 42 -13.80 -19.61 2.66
N LYS A 43 -13.04 -19.41 3.75
CA LYS A 43 -11.58 -19.48 3.75
C LYS A 43 -11.16 -20.93 3.65
N TYR A 44 -10.10 -21.18 2.90
CA TYR A 44 -9.51 -22.50 2.79
C TYR A 44 -8.00 -22.41 2.92
N GLN A 45 -7.41 -23.49 3.46
CA GLN A 45 -5.98 -23.61 3.67
C GLN A 45 -5.54 -25.02 3.28
N CYS A 46 -4.50 -25.09 2.43
CA CYS A 46 -3.81 -26.35 2.15
C CYS A 46 -2.70 -26.56 3.18
N TRP A 47 -2.58 -27.79 3.69
CA TRP A 47 -1.53 -28.20 4.63
C TRP A 47 -0.34 -28.89 3.97
N GLY A 48 -0.42 -29.18 2.66
CA GLY A 48 0.73 -29.71 1.90
C GLY A 48 1.78 -28.64 1.64
N GLU A 49 1.34 -27.46 1.20
CA GLU A 49 2.18 -26.27 1.01
C GLU A 49 1.51 -25.04 1.63
N PRO A 50 1.66 -24.84 2.95
CA PRO A 50 0.89 -23.81 3.67
C PRO A 50 1.31 -22.37 3.35
N ASP A 51 2.58 -22.14 3.02
CA ASP A 51 3.15 -20.79 2.84
C ASP A 51 3.14 -20.32 1.38
N ASN A 52 2.79 -21.20 0.44
CA ASN A 52 2.85 -20.90 -0.98
C ASN A 52 1.57 -20.21 -1.46
N LYS A 53 1.62 -18.88 -1.66
CA LYS A 53 0.50 -18.11 -2.21
C LYS A 53 0.14 -18.50 -3.65
N GLN A 54 1.09 -19.03 -4.41
CA GLN A 54 0.85 -19.49 -5.77
C GLN A 54 -0.01 -20.76 -5.74
N HIS A 55 0.30 -21.69 -4.83
CA HIS A 55 -0.48 -22.91 -4.64
C HIS A 55 -1.97 -22.65 -4.36
N LEU A 56 -2.29 -21.59 -3.60
CA LEU A 56 -3.69 -21.20 -3.38
C LEU A 56 -4.40 -20.75 -4.65
N LYS A 57 -3.70 -20.15 -5.62
CA LYS A 57 -4.26 -19.78 -6.92
C LYS A 57 -4.48 -21.02 -7.78
N ASP A 58 -3.50 -21.92 -7.81
CA ASP A 58 -3.57 -23.16 -8.58
C ASP A 58 -4.74 -24.03 -8.09
N ILE A 59 -5.03 -24.03 -6.77
CA ILE A 59 -6.23 -24.68 -6.20
C ILE A 59 -7.52 -24.03 -6.75
N ARG A 60 -7.58 -22.70 -6.90
CA ARG A 60 -8.77 -22.04 -7.47
C ARG A 60 -8.97 -22.45 -8.91
N GLU A 61 -7.89 -22.48 -9.69
CA GLU A 61 -7.91 -22.86 -11.09
C GLU A 61 -8.33 -24.32 -11.28
N ALA A 62 -7.85 -25.23 -10.43
CA ALA A 62 -8.25 -26.63 -10.46
C ALA A 62 -9.73 -26.86 -10.07
N VAL A 63 -10.26 -26.05 -9.16
CA VAL A 63 -11.65 -26.19 -8.66
C VAL A 63 -12.66 -25.51 -9.61
N ASN A 64 -12.34 -24.30 -10.05
CA ASN A 64 -13.14 -23.53 -10.99
C ASN A 64 -12.23 -22.83 -12.01
N PRO A 65 -11.94 -23.50 -13.14
CA PRO A 65 -11.17 -22.92 -14.21
C PRO A 65 -11.80 -21.61 -14.66
N LEU A 66 -10.97 -20.58 -14.90
CA LEU A 66 -11.46 -19.26 -15.29
C LEU A 66 -12.37 -19.33 -16.53
N GLU A 67 -12.07 -20.22 -17.46
CA GLU A 67 -12.89 -20.43 -18.67
C GLU A 67 -14.32 -20.87 -18.36
N ASP A 68 -14.50 -21.80 -17.42
CA ASP A 68 -15.83 -22.29 -17.06
C ASP A 68 -16.59 -21.24 -16.26
N ALA A 69 -15.90 -20.49 -15.39
CA ALA A 69 -16.47 -19.35 -14.69
C ALA A 69 -16.96 -18.26 -15.67
N LEU A 70 -16.18 -17.99 -16.72
CA LEU A 70 -16.54 -17.02 -17.77
C LEU A 70 -17.73 -17.49 -18.61
N LYS A 71 -17.78 -18.79 -18.96
CA LYS A 71 -18.93 -19.39 -19.68
C LYS A 71 -20.20 -19.33 -18.83
N GLN A 72 -20.12 -19.66 -17.54
CA GLN A 72 -21.26 -19.57 -16.62
C GLN A 72 -21.77 -18.13 -16.46
N ALA A 73 -20.87 -17.14 -16.47
CA ALA A 73 -21.24 -15.73 -16.48
C ALA A 73 -21.70 -15.21 -17.86
N GLY A 74 -21.63 -16.05 -18.91
CA GLY A 74 -21.93 -15.69 -20.29
C GLY A 74 -21.04 -14.57 -20.84
N ILE A 75 -19.79 -14.47 -20.39
CA ILE A 75 -18.85 -13.41 -20.81
C ILE A 75 -18.03 -13.92 -21.99
N ASP A 76 -18.41 -13.50 -23.20
CA ASP A 76 -17.76 -13.92 -24.44
C ASP A 76 -16.49 -13.07 -24.68
N ASN A 77 -15.32 -13.55 -24.23
CA ASN A 77 -13.95 -13.07 -24.55
C ASN A 77 -13.66 -11.55 -24.51
N GLY A 78 -14.61 -10.73 -24.06
CA GLY A 78 -14.57 -9.29 -24.10
C GLY A 78 -14.23 -8.74 -22.73
N ARG A 79 -12.99 -8.26 -22.58
CA ARG A 79 -12.49 -7.37 -21.51
C ARG A 79 -13.21 -7.55 -20.16
N ILE A 80 -12.78 -8.56 -19.41
CA ILE A 80 -13.18 -8.78 -18.04
C ILE A 80 -12.75 -7.56 -17.22
N ASN A 81 -13.69 -6.74 -16.77
CA ASN A 81 -13.38 -5.63 -15.89
C ASN A 81 -13.30 -6.19 -14.47
N TYR A 82 -12.09 -6.60 -14.07
CA TYR A 82 -11.76 -6.85 -12.68
C TYR A 82 -11.82 -5.51 -11.96
N GLN A 83 -13.03 -5.02 -11.66
CA GLN A 83 -13.17 -3.96 -10.68
C GLN A 83 -12.63 -4.56 -9.39
N GLN A 84 -11.39 -4.18 -9.08
CA GLN A 84 -10.75 -4.49 -7.82
C GLN A 84 -11.73 -4.02 -6.75
N ILE A 85 -12.40 -4.97 -6.09
CA ILE A 85 -13.19 -4.71 -4.91
C ILE A 85 -12.16 -4.29 -3.86
N THR A 86 -11.77 -3.02 -3.92
CA THR A 86 -10.92 -2.44 -2.91
C THR A 86 -11.73 -2.56 -1.63
N PRO A 87 -11.21 -3.25 -0.60
CA PRO A 87 -11.93 -3.32 0.67
C PRO A 87 -12.23 -1.89 1.07
N THR A 88 -13.52 -1.60 1.34
CA THR A 88 -13.95 -0.29 1.81
C THR A 88 -13.03 0.10 2.95
N LYS A 89 -12.22 1.14 2.73
CA LYS A 89 -11.35 1.66 3.79
C LYS A 89 -12.25 1.91 4.98
N LYS A 90 -11.91 1.32 6.13
CA LYS A 90 -12.58 1.68 7.37
C LYS A 90 -12.48 3.19 7.50
N PRO A 91 -13.57 3.90 7.84
CA PRO A 91 -13.49 5.32 8.06
C PRO A 91 -12.42 5.59 9.10
N ASP A 92 -11.57 6.59 8.84
CA ASP A 92 -10.55 6.98 9.80
C ASP A 92 -11.25 7.34 11.12
N PRO A 93 -10.73 6.89 12.27
CA PRO A 93 -11.30 7.26 13.55
C PRO A 93 -11.31 8.79 13.68
N LEU A 94 -12.45 9.32 14.13
CA LEU A 94 -12.58 10.74 14.40
C LEU A 94 -11.51 11.16 15.42
N PRO A 95 -10.85 12.32 15.23
CA PRO A 95 -9.88 12.82 16.20
C PRO A 95 -10.56 13.00 17.56
N ALA A 96 -9.83 12.66 18.63
CA ALA A 96 -10.31 12.85 19.98
C ALA A 96 -10.66 14.33 20.23
N PRO A 97 -11.76 14.62 20.95
CA PRO A 97 -12.12 15.99 21.27
C PRO A 97 -11.00 16.65 22.09
N LEU A 98 -10.49 17.79 21.60
CA LEU A 98 -9.52 18.59 22.33
C LEU A 98 -10.19 19.20 23.58
N PRO A 99 -9.49 19.28 24.74
CA PRO A 99 -10.00 19.99 25.90
C PRO A 99 -10.34 21.44 25.57
N GLN A 100 -11.48 21.93 26.06
CA GLN A 100 -12.02 23.27 25.76
C GLN A 100 -11.14 24.42 26.26
N ASN A 101 -10.24 24.16 27.22
CA ASN A 101 -9.39 25.14 27.89
C ASN A 101 -7.90 25.02 27.51
N ILE A 102 -7.59 24.72 26.25
CA ILE A 102 -6.21 24.80 25.76
C ILE A 102 -6.02 26.17 25.11
N GLU A 103 -5.23 27.01 25.76
CA GLU A 103 -4.69 28.22 25.13
C GLU A 103 -3.42 27.84 24.37
N LEU A 104 -3.48 27.86 23.04
CA LEU A 104 -2.31 27.62 22.21
C LEU A 104 -1.35 28.79 22.36
N ALA A 105 -0.11 28.50 22.80
CA ALA A 105 0.95 29.49 22.81
C ALA A 105 1.16 30.03 21.39
N LYS A 106 1.00 31.36 21.23
CA LYS A 106 1.32 32.06 19.99
C LYS A 106 2.71 32.65 20.13
N LEU A 107 3.49 32.56 19.06
CA LEU A 107 4.74 33.28 18.98
C LEU A 107 4.46 34.79 19.07
N PRO A 108 5.30 35.58 19.77
CA PRO A 108 5.10 37.01 19.94
C PRO A 108 5.19 37.78 18.62
N ALA A 109 5.89 37.22 17.63
CA ALA A 109 5.96 37.73 16.27
C ALA A 109 5.87 36.56 15.27
N PRO A 110 5.29 36.78 14.07
CA PRO A 110 5.40 35.80 12.98
C PRO A 110 6.88 35.58 12.65
N GLY A 111 7.29 34.31 12.57
CA GLY A 111 8.65 33.98 12.17
C GLY A 111 8.98 34.48 10.77
N ALA A 112 10.22 34.90 10.53
CA ALA A 112 10.68 35.28 9.21
C ALA A 112 10.73 34.04 8.29
N ILE A 113 10.06 34.13 7.14
CA ILE A 113 10.13 33.08 6.12
C ILE A 113 11.50 33.17 5.45
N PRO A 114 12.27 32.07 5.37
CA PRO A 114 13.59 32.09 4.75
C PRO A 114 13.51 32.42 3.26
N GLN A 115 14.46 33.21 2.77
CA GLN A 115 14.51 33.59 1.37
C GLN A 115 15.12 32.44 0.54
N LYS A 116 14.42 32.01 -0.51
CA LYS A 116 14.90 31.02 -1.47
C LYS A 116 15.27 31.69 -2.79
N LYS A 117 16.53 31.53 -3.23
CA LYS A 117 17.03 31.99 -4.53
C LYS A 117 17.39 30.78 -5.39
N HIS A 118 17.05 30.82 -6.68
CA HIS A 118 17.34 29.74 -7.62
C HIS A 118 18.43 30.17 -8.59
N ASN A 119 19.47 29.34 -8.73
CA ASN A 119 20.60 29.56 -9.64
C ASN A 119 20.70 28.40 -10.64
N SER A 120 21.58 28.49 -11.62
CA SER A 120 21.80 27.44 -12.64
C SER A 120 22.24 26.09 -12.07
N ARG A 121 22.81 26.06 -10.86
CA ARG A 121 23.35 24.86 -10.20
C ARG A 121 22.45 24.30 -9.07
N GLY A 122 21.37 24.99 -8.71
CA GLY A 122 20.51 24.58 -7.59
C GLY A 122 19.80 25.73 -6.89
N SER A 123 19.27 25.45 -5.69
CA SER A 123 18.59 26.42 -4.84
C SER A 123 19.44 26.81 -3.63
N GLN A 124 19.49 28.10 -3.29
CA GLN A 124 20.07 28.65 -2.07
C GLN A 124 18.96 29.11 -1.15
N ILE A 125 18.99 28.70 0.11
CA ILE A 125 18.03 29.07 1.16
C ILE A 125 18.80 29.80 2.26
N ILE A 126 18.36 31.02 2.60
CA ILE A 126 18.97 31.85 3.63
C ILE A 126 18.05 31.89 4.86
N TYR A 127 18.55 31.36 5.98
CA TYR A 127 17.88 31.41 7.27
C TYR A 127 18.48 32.53 8.10
N THR A 128 17.76 33.63 8.24
CA THR A 128 18.18 34.78 9.05
C THR A 128 17.65 34.62 10.46
N TYR A 129 18.54 34.57 11.45
CA TYR A 129 18.19 34.51 12.87
C TYR A 129 18.31 35.88 13.54
N SER A 130 19.25 36.70 13.09
CA SER A 130 19.41 38.12 13.46
C SER A 130 20.11 38.89 12.33
N ASP A 131 20.30 40.20 12.50
CA ASP A 131 21.00 41.04 11.52
C ASP A 131 22.46 40.60 11.27
N THR A 132 23.06 39.91 12.25
CA THR A 132 24.46 39.44 12.19
C THR A 132 24.60 37.92 12.11
N GLN A 133 23.51 37.17 12.26
CA GLN A 133 23.53 35.71 12.26
C GLN A 133 22.56 35.14 11.23
N TYR A 134 23.13 34.47 10.23
CA TYR A 134 22.38 33.73 9.23
C TYR A 134 23.00 32.36 8.96
N VAL A 135 22.27 31.50 8.27
CA VAL A 135 22.78 30.21 7.78
C VAL A 135 22.36 30.08 6.33
N ILE A 136 23.31 29.67 5.49
CA ILE A 136 23.06 29.46 4.07
C ILE A 136 23.03 27.96 3.80
N ARG A 137 21.94 27.48 3.20
CA ARG A 137 21.79 26.10 2.73
C ARG A 137 21.72 26.07 1.22
N TYR A 138 22.58 25.27 0.61
CA TYR A 138 22.57 24.96 -0.81
C TYR A 138 21.92 23.59 -1.03
N GLU A 139 20.99 23.53 -1.97
CA GLU A 139 20.36 22.30 -2.45
C GLU A 139 20.69 22.16 -3.93
N PHE A 140 21.37 21.07 -4.31
CA PHE A 140 21.79 20.82 -5.68
C PHE A 140 21.67 19.34 -6.01
N ILE A 141 21.68 19.02 -7.31
CA ILE A 141 21.67 17.65 -7.80
C ILE A 141 23.11 17.32 -8.21
N GLU A 142 23.67 16.26 -7.63
CA GLU A 142 24.98 15.73 -7.98
C GLU A 142 24.83 14.22 -8.16
N ASP A 143 25.30 13.69 -9.29
CA ASP A 143 25.18 12.27 -9.67
C ASP A 143 23.74 11.73 -9.67
N GLY A 144 22.75 12.59 -9.95
CA GLY A 144 21.33 12.23 -9.95
C GLY A 144 20.68 12.18 -8.57
N GLU A 145 21.45 12.41 -7.49
CA GLU A 145 20.94 12.49 -6.13
C GLU A 145 20.83 13.93 -5.65
N GLN A 146 19.79 14.22 -4.84
CA GLN A 146 19.60 15.54 -4.24
C GLN A 146 20.51 15.69 -3.01
N LYS A 147 21.55 16.52 -3.13
CA LYS A 147 22.47 16.84 -2.04
C LYS A 147 22.17 18.20 -1.41
N LYS A 148 22.58 18.33 -0.15
CA LYS A 148 22.34 19.51 0.70
C LYS A 148 23.62 19.87 1.44
N LEU A 149 24.06 21.11 1.33
CA LEU A 149 25.21 21.64 2.06
C LEU A 149 24.75 22.83 2.91
N THR A 150 25.05 22.82 4.21
CA THR A 150 24.68 23.90 5.14
C THR A 150 25.95 24.55 5.65
N ILE A 151 26.08 25.86 5.45
CA ILE A 151 27.30 26.61 5.76
C ILE A 151 26.98 27.69 6.82
N PRO A 152 27.76 27.78 7.91
CA PRO A 152 27.65 28.87 8.90
C PRO A 152 27.87 30.25 8.27
N TYR A 153 27.29 31.32 8.83
CA TYR A 153 27.42 32.69 8.27
C TYR A 153 28.85 33.19 8.10
N HIS A 154 29.80 32.69 8.90
CA HIS A 154 31.19 33.12 8.90
C HIS A 154 32.07 32.25 8.01
N LEU A 155 31.49 31.42 7.14
CA LEU A 155 32.26 30.57 6.24
C LEU A 155 31.65 30.63 4.82
N ASP A 156 32.51 30.66 3.82
CA ASP A 156 32.14 30.45 2.42
C ASP A 156 32.07 28.96 2.06
N ILE A 157 31.68 28.64 0.82
CA ILE A 157 31.62 27.26 0.27
C ILE A 157 32.97 26.52 0.35
N LEU A 158 34.07 27.26 0.46
CA LEU A 158 35.43 26.74 0.63
C LEU A 158 35.85 26.60 2.11
N GLY A 159 35.04 27.05 3.06
CA GLY A 159 35.36 27.03 4.48
C GLY A 159 36.24 28.19 4.96
N ASP A 160 36.32 29.27 4.18
CA ASP A 160 37.06 30.49 4.53
C ASP A 160 36.14 31.52 5.21
N SER A 161 36.66 32.24 6.20
CA SER A 161 35.94 33.31 6.93
C SER A 161 35.99 34.68 6.28
#